data_AF-A0A956BCJ1-F1
#
_entry.id   AF-A0A956BCJ1-F1
#
_cell.length_a   1.000
_cell.length_b   1.000
_cell.length_c   1.000
_cell.angle_alpha   90.00
_cell.angle_beta   90.00
_cell.angle_gamma   90.00
#
_symmetry.space_group_name_H-M   'P 1'
#
loop_
_entity.id
_entity.type
_entity.pdbx_description
1 polymer ?
#
loop_
_entity_poly.entity_id
_entity_poly.type
_entity_poly.pdbx_seq_one_letter_code
_entity_poly.pdbx_strand_id
1 'polypeptide(L)'
;MEEVQALCDEVAIVDHGRLVVHDRLDALLRATASARFDVDVTGADGAPARADDVRTALAAAGLHVGAVTQAERTLEEVFLDLTGRALRDEG
;
A
#
# COMPACT_ATOMS: atom_id res chain seq x y z
N MET A 1 3.87 14.00 6.02
CA MET A 1 2.46 13.81 5.62
C MET A 1 1.61 13.14 6.72
N GLU A 2 2.22 12.75 7.83
CA GLU A 2 1.57 12.05 8.94
C GLU A 2 0.39 12.82 9.58
N GLU A 3 0.51 14.14 9.71
CA GLU A 3 -0.53 14.99 10.29
C GLU A 3 -1.81 15.04 9.43
N VAL A 4 -1.65 14.97 8.09
CA VAL A 4 -2.79 14.87 7.16
C VAL A 4 -3.49 13.52 7.33
N GLN A 5 -2.72 12.45 7.52
CA GLN A 5 -3.29 11.12 7.74
C GLN A 5 -4.05 11.01 9.06
N ALA A 6 -3.59 11.72 10.09
CA ALA A 6 -4.22 11.72 11.41
C ALA A 6 -5.51 12.57 11.46
N LEU A 7 -5.66 13.54 10.56
CA LEU A 7 -6.70 14.57 10.65
C LEU A 7 -7.70 14.59 9.49
N CYS A 8 -7.37 14.00 8.34
CA CYS A 8 -8.17 14.12 7.12
C CYS A 8 -8.76 12.78 6.67
N ASP A 9 -10.08 12.75 6.45
CA ASP A 9 -10.80 11.59 5.92
C ASP A 9 -10.70 11.49 4.39
N GLU A 10 -10.58 12.63 3.71
CA GLU A 10 -10.47 12.76 2.27
C GLU A 10 -9.24 13.58 1.88
N VAL A 11 -8.56 13.15 0.82
CA VAL A 11 -7.31 13.75 0.35
C VAL A 11 -7.33 13.90 -1.16
N ALA A 12 -6.90 15.07 -1.63
CA ALA A 12 -6.64 15.36 -3.03
C ALA A 12 -5.14 15.47 -3.27
N ILE A 13 -4.62 14.79 -4.28
CA ILE A 13 -3.22 14.94 -4.73
C ILE A 13 -3.22 15.76 -6.01
N VAL A 14 -2.47 16.85 -5.99
CA VAL A 14 -2.31 17.79 -7.10
C VAL A 14 -0.86 17.78 -7.53
N ASP A 15 -0.62 17.68 -8.84
CA ASP A 15 0.70 17.74 -9.46
C ASP A 15 0.69 18.74 -10.62
N HIS A 16 1.70 19.61 -10.68
CA HIS A 16 1.79 20.69 -11.69
C HIS A 16 0.50 21.52 -11.90
N GLY A 17 -0.26 21.75 -10.83
CA GLY A 17 -1.51 22.50 -10.88
C GLY A 17 -2.71 21.72 -11.44
N ARG A 18 -2.57 20.40 -11.61
CA ARG A 18 -3.63 19.49 -12.04
C ARG A 18 -3.98 18.51 -10.93
N LEU A 19 -5.27 18.25 -10.74
CA LEU A 19 -5.73 17.21 -9.83
C LEU A 19 -5.42 15.83 -10.41
N VAL A 20 -4.61 15.04 -9.70
CA VAL A 20 -4.22 13.68 -10.08
C VAL A 20 -5.25 12.68 -9.54
N VAL A 21 -5.61 12.80 -8.27
CA VAL A 21 -6.62 11.95 -7.62
C VAL A 21 -7.29 12.70 -6.47
N HIS A 22 -8.53 12.35 -6.19
CA HIS A 22 -9.28 12.80 -5.02
C HIS A 22 -10.15 11.64 -4.53
N ASP A 23 -9.88 11.15 -3.31
CA ASP A 23 -10.65 10.06 -2.70
C ASP A 23 -10.47 10.08 -1.17
N ARG A 24 -11.18 9.19 -0.48
CA ARG A 24 -10.96 8.90 0.93
C ARG A 24 -9.54 8.39 1.16
N LEU A 25 -8.93 8.81 2.26
CA LEU A 25 -7.56 8.42 2.60
C LEU A 25 -7.37 6.91 2.58
N ASP A 26 -8.29 6.16 3.18
CA ASP A 26 -8.24 4.69 3.19
C ASP A 26 -8.29 4.06 1.80
N ALA A 27 -9.01 4.68 0.86
CA ALA A 27 -9.09 4.21 -0.51
C ALA A 27 -7.77 4.48 -1.25
N LEU A 28 -7.17 5.65 -1.04
CA LEU A 28 -5.87 6.01 -1.59
C LEU A 28 -4.75 5.09 -1.09
N LEU A 29 -4.75 4.74 0.20
CA LEU A 29 -3.78 3.81 0.80
C LEU A 29 -3.89 2.39 0.20
N ARG A 30 -5.09 1.98 -0.25
CA ARG A 30 -5.35 0.67 -0.87
C ARG A 30 -5.15 0.64 -2.39
N ALA A 31 -5.08 1.78 -3.06
CA ALA A 31 -5.01 1.83 -4.52
C ALA A 31 -3.56 1.63 -5.04
N THR A 32 -3.31 0.52 -5.73
CA THR A 32 -2.05 0.27 -6.48
C THR A 32 -2.30 -0.16 -7.91
N ALA A 33 -1.36 0.14 -8.83
CA ALA A 33 -1.40 -0.33 -10.24
C ALA A 33 -0.53 -1.56 -10.51
N SER A 34 0.20 -2.05 -9.51
CA SER A 34 0.61 -3.46 -9.44
C SER A 34 -0.38 -4.17 -8.52
N ALA A 35 -0.77 -5.40 -8.86
CA ALA A 35 -1.69 -6.18 -8.03
C ALA A 35 -1.05 -6.41 -6.64
N ARG A 36 -1.48 -5.61 -5.66
CA ARG A 36 -1.11 -5.73 -4.26
C ARG A 36 -2.26 -6.42 -3.56
N PHE A 37 -1.96 -7.51 -2.86
CA PHE A 37 -2.92 -8.22 -2.04
C PHE A 37 -2.54 -7.97 -0.59
N ASP A 38 -3.38 -7.25 0.14
CA ASP A 38 -3.29 -7.19 1.58
C ASP A 38 -3.99 -8.45 2.12
N VAL A 39 -3.23 -9.30 2.82
CA VAL A 39 -3.70 -10.59 3.32
C VAL A 39 -3.54 -10.59 4.83
N ASP A 40 -4.66 -10.65 5.56
CA ASP A 40 -4.64 -10.93 6.99
C ASP A 40 -4.37 -12.41 7.21
N VAL A 41 -3.24 -12.71 7.87
CA VAL A 41 -2.84 -14.08 8.18
C VAL A 41 -2.90 -14.31 9.68
N THR A 42 -3.71 -15.30 10.07
CA THR A 42 -3.84 -15.79 11.44
C THR A 42 -3.38 -17.23 11.53
N GLY A 43 -2.82 -17.61 12.69
CA GLY A 43 -2.47 -18.99 13.01
C GLY A 43 -3.72 -19.86 13.17
N ALA A 44 -3.53 -21.18 13.11
CA ALA A 44 -4.62 -22.15 13.29
C ALA A 44 -5.29 -22.07 14.68
N ASP A 45 -4.59 -21.48 15.64
CA ASP A 45 -5.04 -21.17 17.00
C ASP A 45 -5.71 -19.80 17.13
N GLY A 46 -5.85 -19.05 16.03
CA GLY A 46 -6.40 -17.69 16.01
C GLY A 46 -5.42 -16.61 16.48
N ALA A 47 -4.17 -16.97 16.81
CA ALA A 47 -3.14 -16.00 17.15
C ALA A 47 -2.60 -15.28 15.90
N PRO A 48 -1.95 -14.11 16.03
CA PRO A 48 -1.28 -13.46 14.91
C PRO A 48 -0.23 -14.40 14.30
N ALA A 49 -0.25 -14.58 12.97
CA ALA A 49 0.73 -15.42 12.31
C ALA A 49 2.12 -14.77 12.36
N ARG A 50 3.17 -15.57 12.61
CA ARG A 50 4.55 -15.07 12.55
C ARG A 50 4.99 -14.96 11.10
N ALA A 51 5.76 -13.92 10.78
CA ALA A 51 6.24 -13.69 9.42
C ALA A 51 7.02 -14.89 8.84
N ASP A 52 7.80 -15.61 9.64
CA ASP A 52 8.53 -16.81 9.20
C ASP A 52 7.60 -17.97 8.83
N ASP A 53 6.50 -18.14 9.58
CA ASP A 53 5.50 -19.19 9.30
C ASP A 53 4.79 -18.90 7.98
N VAL A 54 4.41 -17.64 7.75
CA VAL A 54 3.79 -17.18 6.51
C VAL A 54 4.72 -17.37 5.31
N ARG A 55 6.00 -16.97 5.46
CA ARG A 55 7.00 -17.16 4.40
C ARG A 55 7.19 -18.63 4.05
N THR A 56 7.24 -19.50 5.06
CA THR A 56 7.40 -20.95 4.87
C THR A 56 6.20 -21.55 4.16
N ALA A 57 4.97 -21.16 4.53
CA ALA A 57 3.74 -21.63 3.90
C ALA A 57 3.64 -21.20 2.42
N LEU A 58 3.98 -19.94 2.12
CA LEU A 58 3.98 -19.43 0.74
C LEU A 58 5.04 -20.13 -0.13
N ALA A 59 6.24 -20.34 0.42
CA ALA A 59 7.29 -21.08 -0.27
C ALA A 59 6.88 -22.54 -0.56
N ALA A 60 6.21 -23.21 0.38
CA ALA A 60 5.68 -24.56 0.19
C ALA A 60 4.60 -24.63 -0.90
N ALA A 61 3.86 -23.54 -1.11
CA ALA A 61 2.90 -23.38 -2.21
C ALA A 61 3.56 -23.02 -3.57
N GLY A 62 4.88 -22.91 -3.62
CA GLY A 62 5.62 -22.52 -4.84
C GLY A 62 5.61 -21.02 -5.13
N LEU A 63 5.23 -20.19 -4.15
CA LEU A 63 5.22 -18.74 -4.29
C LEU A 63 6.51 -18.15 -3.71
N HIS A 64 7.25 -17.39 -4.53
CA HIS A 64 8.44 -16.67 -4.08
C HIS A 64 8.05 -15.28 -3.56
N VAL A 65 8.27 -15.05 -2.27
CA VAL A 65 7.98 -13.77 -1.63
C VAL A 65 9.20 -12.85 -1.72
N GLY A 66 9.10 -11.77 -2.50
CA GLY A 66 10.20 -10.82 -2.68
C GLY A 66 10.48 -9.96 -1.44
N ALA A 67 9.45 -9.58 -0.69
CA ALA A 67 9.56 -8.89 0.59
C ALA A 67 8.29 -9.15 1.43
N VAL A 68 8.46 -9.29 2.75
CA VAL A 68 7.36 -9.28 3.73
C VAL A 68 7.59 -8.05 4.60
N THR A 69 6.74 -7.05 4.46
CA THR A 69 6.75 -5.84 5.29
C THR A 69 5.46 -5.78 6.09
N GLN A 70 5.57 -5.77 7.42
CA GLN A 70 4.51 -5.26 8.27
C GLN A 70 4.61 -3.75 8.21
N ALA A 71 3.79 -3.11 7.38
CA ALA A 71 3.79 -1.67 7.27
C ALA A 71 2.36 -1.18 7.07
N GLU A 72 1.92 -0.27 7.93
CA GLU A 72 0.85 0.65 7.60
C GLU A 72 1.33 1.54 6.46
N ARG A 73 0.57 1.57 5.39
CA ARG A 73 0.92 2.40 4.24
C ARG A 73 0.82 3.87 4.63
N THR A 74 1.80 4.65 4.20
CA THR A 74 1.79 6.10 4.45
C THR A 74 1.31 6.86 3.23
N LEU A 75 0.77 8.06 3.45
CA LEU A 75 0.32 8.94 2.37
C LEU A 75 1.50 9.43 1.51
N GLU A 76 2.70 9.46 2.08
CA GLU A 76 3.92 9.82 1.37
C GLU A 76 4.28 8.81 0.28
N GLU A 77 4.15 7.51 0.57
CA GLU A 77 4.34 6.46 -0.42
C GLU A 77 3.33 6.59 -1.57
N VAL A 78 2.06 6.88 -1.25
CA VAL A 78 0.99 7.05 -2.26
C VAL A 78 1.27 8.26 -3.14
N PHE A 79 1.71 9.38 -2.57
CA PHE A 79 2.09 10.57 -3.32
C PHE A 79 3.21 10.29 -4.31
N LEU A 80 4.28 9.61 -3.87
CA LEU A 80 5.42 9.25 -4.72
C LEU A 80 5.00 8.30 -5.86
N ASP A 81 4.15 7.30 -5.56
CA ASP A 81 3.65 6.35 -6.55
C ASP A 81 2.83 7.02 -7.67
N LEU A 82 2.06 8.05 -7.33
CA LEU A 82 1.15 8.72 -8.27
C LEU A 82 1.84 9.83 -9.07
N THR A 83 2.66 10.66 -8.43
CA THR A 83 3.42 11.73 -9.10
C THR A 83 4.60 11.18 -9.91
N GLY A 84 5.24 10.10 -9.44
CA GLY A 84 6.29 9.41 -10.19
C GLY A 84 5.81 8.72 -11.47
N ARG A 85 4.50 8.47 -11.62
CA ARG A 85 3.89 8.00 -12.88
C ARG A 85 3.48 9.14 -13.80
N ALA A 86 2.92 10.23 -13.25
CA ALA A 86 2.59 11.42 -14.03
C ALA A 86 3.80 11.91 -14.83
N LEU A 87 4.99 11.95 -14.20
CA LEU A 87 6.25 12.33 -14.86
C LEU A 87 6.74 11.35 -15.93
N ARG A 88 6.32 10.07 -15.90
CA ARG A 88 6.68 9.06 -16.91
C ARG A 88 5.74 9.06 -18.11
N ASP A 89 4.48 9.42 -17.91
CA ASP A 89 3.47 9.47 -18.97
C ASP A 89 3.58 10.77 -19.82
N GLU A 90 4.32 11.78 -19.34
CA GLU A 90 4.59 13.04 -20.05
C GLU A 90 5.90 13.05 -20.88
N GLY A 91 6.62 11.94 -20.98
CA GLY A 91 7.85 11.78 -21.77
C GLY A 91 7.71 10.81 -22.94
#